data_AF-A0A235IXK2-F1
#
_entry.id   AF-A0A235IXK2-F1
#
_cell.length_a   1.000
_cell.length_b   1.000
_cell.length_c   1.000
_cell.angle_alpha   90.00
_cell.angle_beta   90.00
_cell.angle_gamma   90.00
#
_symmetry.space_group_name_H-M   'P 1'
#
loop_
_entity.id
_entity.type
_entity.pdbx_description
1 polymer ?
#
loop_
_entity_poly.entity_id
_entity_poly.type
_entity_poly.pdbx_seq_one_letter_code
_entity_poly.pdbx_strand_id
1 'polypeptide(L)' 'MREPFTTSDRQDKDNPHIQFIPPVHYTKAEVEAGKKLVEVINDPNLSESDKKEKVWTILNPL' A
#
# COMPACT_ATOMS: atom_id res chain seq x y z
N MET A 1 5.72 19.78 26.22
CA MET A 1 7.09 19.46 25.74
C MET A 1 7.08 17.99 25.35
N ARG A 2 7.57 17.64 24.14
CA ARG A 2 7.59 16.26 23.60
C ARG A 2 8.56 15.40 24.41
N GLU A 3 8.10 14.25 24.87
CA GLU A 3 8.92 13.24 25.56
C GLU A 3 9.85 12.50 24.57
N PRO A 4 11.02 12.00 25.04
CA PRO A 4 12.06 11.44 24.19
C PRO A 4 11.72 10.03 23.67
N PHE A 5 12.04 9.80 22.40
CA PHE A 5 12.05 8.48 21.75
C PHE A 5 13.24 7.67 22.26
N THR A 6 13.11 7.01 23.40
CA THR A 6 14.12 6.05 23.85
C THR A 6 13.75 4.65 23.36
N THR A 7 14.38 4.25 22.25
CA THR A 7 14.93 2.91 21.98
C THR A 7 14.36 1.74 22.81
N SER A 8 13.49 0.93 22.22
CA SER A 8 13.23 -0.45 22.67
C SER A 8 13.57 -1.46 21.58
N ASP A 9 14.83 -1.48 21.16
CA ASP A 9 15.41 -2.54 20.30
C ASP A 9 15.73 -3.83 21.09
N ARG A 10 15.60 -3.80 22.43
CA ARG A 10 16.02 -4.90 23.33
C ARG A 10 14.89 -5.69 23.99
N GLN A 11 13.63 -5.26 23.92
CA GLN A 11 12.53 -5.92 24.64
C GLN A 11 11.72 -6.91 23.79
N ASP A 12 12.00 -7.03 22.48
CA ASP A 12 11.27 -7.92 21.57
C ASP A 12 11.79 -9.36 21.55
N LYS A 13 12.87 -9.71 22.25
CA LYS A 13 13.44 -11.07 22.16
C LYS A 13 12.64 -12.16 22.87
N ASP A 14 11.75 -11.79 23.79
CA ASP A 14 10.97 -12.72 24.62
C ASP A 14 9.45 -12.59 24.41
N ASN A 15 9.02 -11.92 23.33
CA ASN A 15 7.60 -11.84 22.99
C ASN A 15 7.20 -13.01 22.06
N PRO A 16 6.56 -14.09 22.56
CA PRO A 16 6.12 -15.22 21.74
C PRO A 16 5.04 -14.84 20.71
N HIS A 17 4.55 -13.59 20.76
CA HIS A 17 3.58 -13.02 19.85
C HIS A 17 4.19 -12.04 18.82
N ILE A 18 5.49 -12.12 18.52
CA ILE A 18 5.97 -11.55 17.26
C ILE A 18 5.35 -12.37 16.13
N GLN A 19 4.18 -11.93 15.66
CA GLN A 19 3.68 -12.33 14.36
C GLN A 19 4.63 -11.72 13.34
N PHE A 20 5.48 -12.57 12.76
CA PHE A 20 6.23 -12.21 11.57
C PHE A 20 5.21 -11.80 10.51
N ILE A 21 5.05 -10.49 10.30
CA ILE A 21 4.31 -9.98 9.15
C ILE A 21 5.27 -10.14 7.98
N PRO A 22 5.02 -11.08 7.05
CA PRO A 22 5.88 -11.20 5.90
C PRO A 22 5.93 -9.85 5.18
N PRO A 23 7.12 -9.40 4.73
CA PRO A 23 7.21 -8.20 3.94
C PRO A 23 6.27 -8.32 2.74
N VAL A 24 5.38 -7.33 2.57
CA VAL A 24 4.49 -7.29 1.42
C VAL A 24 5.35 -7.06 0.19
N HIS A 25 5.59 -8.14 -0.57
CA HIS A 25 6.34 -8.09 -1.81
C HIS A 25 5.36 -7.79 -2.95
N TYR A 26 5.31 -6.53 -3.37
CA TYR A 26 4.62 -6.18 -4.60
C TYR A 26 5.44 -6.64 -5.81
N THR A 27 4.79 -7.30 -6.74
CA THR A 27 5.32 -7.56 -8.08
C THR A 27 5.50 -6.25 -8.84
N LYS A 28 6.35 -6.25 -9.87
CA LYS A 28 6.53 -5.07 -10.74
C LYS A 28 5.20 -4.63 -11.38
N ALA A 29 4.34 -5.59 -11.71
CA ALA A 29 3.02 -5.35 -12.27
C ALA A 29 2.09 -4.65 -11.28
N GLU A 30 2.07 -5.06 -10.01
CA GLU A 30 1.29 -4.40 -8.96
C GLU A 30 1.77 -2.97 -8.68
N VAL A 31 3.08 -2.73 -8.72
CA VAL A 31 3.64 -1.38 -8.55
C VAL A 31 3.25 -0.46 -9.72
N GLU A 32 3.29 -0.96 -10.96
CA GLU A 32 2.84 -0.19 -12.12
C GLU A 32 1.32 0.05 -12.11
N ALA A 33 0.54 -0.95 -11.72
CA ALA A 33 -0.89 -0.81 -11.55
C ALA A 33 -1.23 0.23 -10.50
N GLY A 34 -0.54 0.23 -9.36
CA GLY A 34 -0.68 1.25 -8.31
C GLY A 34 -0.47 2.67 -8.84
N LYS A 35 0.56 2.89 -9.68
CA LYS A 35 0.80 4.20 -10.30
C LYS A 35 -0.36 4.62 -11.21
N LYS A 36 -0.82 3.71 -12.08
CA LYS A 36 -1.95 3.97 -13.00
C LYS A 36 -3.26 4.25 -12.24
N LEU A 37 -3.50 3.56 -11.12
CA LEU A 37 -4.67 3.80 -10.28
C LEU A 37 -4.65 5.21 -9.68
N VAL A 38 -3.49 5.67 -9.19
CA VAL A 38 -3.33 7.03 -8.66
C VAL A 38 -3.61 8.08 -9.74
N GLU A 39 -3.16 7.86 -10.98
CA GLU A 39 -3.45 8.74 -12.10
C GLU A 39 -4.95 8.82 -12.42
N VAL A 40 -5.64 7.67 -12.49
CA VAL A 40 -7.07 7.60 -12.80
C VAL A 40 -7.94 8.22 -11.70
N ILE A 41 -7.62 7.97 -10.43
CA ILE A 41 -8.39 8.49 -9.29
C ILE A 41 -8.26 10.02 -9.22
N ASN A 42 -7.05 10.54 -9.43
CA ASN A 42 -6.76 11.97 -9.32
C ASN A 42 -7.12 12.77 -10.59
N ASP A 43 -7.49 12.13 -11.70
CA ASP A 43 -7.91 12.84 -12.90
C ASP A 43 -9.25 13.57 -12.65
N PRO A 44 -9.29 14.92 -12.70
CA PRO A 44 -10.51 15.69 -12.50
C PRO A 44 -11.44 15.66 -13.71
N ASN A 45 -10.97 15.20 -14.88
CA ASN A 45 -11.75 15.19 -16.12
C ASN A 45 -12.51 13.87 -16.33
N LEU A 46 -12.23 12.85 -15.53
CA LEU A 46 -12.93 11.56 -15.63
C LEU A 46 -14.20 11.55 -14.78
N SER A 47 -15.29 11.08 -15.38
CA SER A 47 -16.51 10.79 -14.64
C SER A 47 -16.31 9.59 -13.71
N GLU A 48 -17.16 9.45 -12.69
CA GLU A 48 -17.07 8.31 -11.77
C GLU A 48 -17.22 6.95 -12.49
N SER A 49 -18.03 6.90 -13.55
CA SER A 49 -18.21 5.71 -14.37
C SER A 49 -16.92 5.35 -15.12
N ASP A 50 -16.27 6.33 -15.74
CA ASP A 50 -15.02 6.11 -16.48
C ASP A 50 -13.88 5.72 -15.55
N LYS A 51 -13.84 6.29 -14.34
CA LYS A 51 -12.88 5.89 -13.30
C LYS A 51 -13.06 4.42 -12.92
N LYS A 52 -14.30 3.97 -12.70
CA LYS A 52 -14.59 2.57 -12.36
C LYS A 52 -14.16 1.60 -13.46
N GLU A 53 -14.46 1.92 -14.72
CA GLU A 53 -14.06 1.08 -15.85
C GLU A 53 -12.53 1.00 -16.01
N LYS A 54 -11.83 2.15 -15.87
CA LYS A 54 -10.36 2.19 -15.93
C LYS A 54 -9.71 1.46 -14.76
N VAL A 55 -10.22 1.62 -13.54
CA VAL A 55 -9.76 0.89 -12.36
C VAL A 55 -9.93 -0.61 -12.56
N TRP A 56 -11.08 -1.05 -13.06
CA TRP A 56 -11.34 -2.45 -13.38
C TRP A 56 -10.36 -2.99 -14.43
N THR A 57 -10.11 -2.22 -15.48
CA THR A 57 -9.15 -2.59 -16.54
C THR A 57 -7.71 -2.72 -16.01
N ILE A 58 -7.33 -1.91 -15.02
CA ILE A 58 -6.00 -1.96 -14.40
C ILE A 58 -5.86 -3.17 -13.47
N LEU A 59 -6.91 -3.52 -12.72
CA LEU A 59 -6.88 -4.55 -11.68
C LEU A 59 -7.19 -5.96 -12.19
N ASN A 60 -8.05 -6.10 -13.20
CA ASN A 60 -8.50 -7.41 -13.70
C ASN A 60 -7.39 -8.32 -14.28
N PRO A 61 -6.30 -7.80 -14.88
CA PRO A 61 -5.22 -8.66 -15.40
C PRO A 61 -4.09 -8.95 -14.38
N LEU A 62 -4.17 -8.42 -13.16
CA LEU A 62 -3.23 -8.69 -12.06
C LEU A 62 -3.63 -9.94 -11.29
#